data_AF-A0A2E5SZU1-F1
#
_entry.id   AF-A0A2E5SZU1-F1
#
_cell.length_a   1.000
_cell.length_b   1.000
_cell.length_c   1.000
_cell.angle_alpha   90.00
_cell.angle_beta   90.00
_cell.angle_gamma   90.00
#
_symmetry.space_group_name_H-M   'P 1'
#
loop_
_entity.id
_entity.type
_entity.pdbx_description
1 polymer ?
#
loop_
_entity_poly.entity_id
_entity_poly.type
_entity_poly.pdbx_seq_one_letter_code
_entity_poly.pdbx_strand_id
1 'polypeptide(L)'
;MTHITRTLKYFSLVVLLAGLAIACQQSTPAASEAQTGEQTTAVSEPATETQKINVSATIYPVYDIAAQIAGDKANVTLVMDPGDSPHTYEASPSDIIKVSEADLILAIGNELDHWIENMVEDSSAEIVTVDANIALRPYEDEHDDHDKHDDHDKHDDHDKHDDHDDHDKHDDHDKHDKHDDHDKHDDHDKHDDHDKHDDHDDHDK
;
A
#
# COMPACT_ATOMS: atom_id res chain seq x y z
N MET A 1 -31.64 4.84 -23.21
CA MET A 1 -31.28 4.45 -24.60
C MET A 1 -29.77 4.62 -24.83
N THR A 2 -28.94 4.01 -23.97
CA THR A 2 -27.48 4.29 -23.96
C THR A 2 -26.63 3.01 -23.84
N HIS A 3 -27.26 1.83 -23.74
CA HIS A 3 -26.58 0.54 -23.67
C HIS A 3 -26.48 -0.19 -25.02
N ILE A 4 -27.33 0.17 -25.99
CA ILE A 4 -27.37 -0.50 -27.31
C ILE A 4 -26.21 -0.05 -28.22
N THR A 5 -25.63 1.11 -27.99
CA THR A 5 -24.53 1.64 -28.82
C THR A 5 -23.13 1.17 -28.40
N ARG A 6 -22.97 0.61 -27.19
CA ARG A 6 -21.68 0.09 -26.71
C ARG A 6 -21.36 -1.33 -27.22
N THR A 7 -22.37 -2.17 -27.46
CA THR A 7 -22.17 -3.56 -27.94
C THR A 7 -21.81 -3.65 -29.43
N LEU A 8 -22.23 -2.69 -30.27
CA LEU A 8 -21.89 -2.69 -31.70
C LEU A 8 -20.41 -2.36 -31.98
N LYS A 9 -19.72 -1.61 -31.11
CA LYS A 9 -18.29 -1.29 -31.29
C LYS A 9 -17.38 -2.50 -31.02
N TYR A 10 -17.74 -3.37 -30.08
CA TYR A 10 -16.96 -4.57 -29.78
C TYR A 10 -17.21 -5.69 -30.82
N PHE A 11 -18.40 -5.77 -31.41
CA PHE A 11 -18.67 -6.74 -32.47
C PHE A 11 -17.89 -6.42 -33.76
N SER A 12 -17.59 -5.15 -34.02
CA SER A 12 -16.79 -4.74 -35.18
C SER A 12 -15.27 -4.90 -34.98
N LEU A 13 -14.79 -5.13 -33.76
CA LEU A 13 -13.37 -5.36 -33.46
C LEU A 13 -13.01 -6.86 -33.42
N VAL A 14 -13.96 -7.73 -33.05
CA VAL A 14 -13.74 -9.18 -32.93
C VAL A 14 -13.68 -9.90 -34.29
N VAL A 15 -14.31 -9.36 -35.33
CA VAL A 15 -14.28 -9.96 -36.69
C VAL A 15 -12.97 -9.66 -37.44
N LEU A 16 -12.17 -8.69 -36.99
CA LEU A 16 -10.93 -8.28 -37.68
C LEU A 16 -9.67 -9.04 -37.22
N LEU A 17 -9.76 -9.90 -36.19
CA LEU A 17 -8.64 -10.71 -35.67
C LEU A 17 -8.66 -12.19 -36.10
N ALA A 18 -9.67 -12.64 -36.85
CA ALA A 18 -9.80 -14.05 -37.28
C ALA A 18 -9.42 -14.31 -38.76
N GLY A 19 -8.77 -13.35 -39.43
CA GLY A 19 -8.64 -13.33 -40.90
C GLY A 19 -7.23 -13.52 -41.48
N LEU A 20 -6.23 -13.98 -40.72
CA LEU A 20 -4.86 -14.04 -41.23
C LEU A 20 -4.06 -15.27 -40.77
N ALA A 21 -4.49 -16.48 -41.14
CA ALA A 21 -3.63 -17.67 -41.03
C ALA A 21 -4.08 -18.84 -41.93
N ILE A 22 -4.29 -18.61 -43.24
CA ILE A 22 -4.34 -19.73 -44.20
C ILE A 22 -3.65 -19.31 -45.50
N ALA A 23 -2.32 -19.44 -45.56
CA ALA A 23 -1.59 -19.70 -46.80
C ALA A 23 -0.13 -20.09 -46.55
N CYS A 24 0.25 -21.19 -47.20
CA CYS A 24 1.59 -21.74 -47.44
C CYS A 24 2.07 -22.80 -46.43
N GLN A 25 2.56 -23.97 -46.83
CA GLN A 25 2.49 -24.73 -48.07
C GLN A 25 3.07 -26.12 -47.74
N GLN A 26 2.70 -27.10 -48.54
CA GLN A 26 3.16 -28.48 -48.53
C GLN A 26 4.69 -28.57 -48.70
N SER A 27 5.35 -29.46 -47.97
CA SER A 27 6.48 -30.30 -48.43
C SER A 27 7.00 -31.18 -47.29
N THR A 28 6.81 -32.49 -47.41
CA THR A 28 7.59 -33.50 -46.68
C THR A 28 8.39 -34.28 -47.72
N PRO A 29 9.67 -34.57 -47.45
CA PRO A 29 10.07 -35.97 -47.52
C PRO A 29 10.90 -36.42 -46.31
N ALA A 30 10.90 -37.73 -46.14
CA ALA A 30 11.44 -38.48 -45.03
C ALA A 30 12.99 -38.58 -45.01
N ALA A 31 13.51 -38.76 -43.78
CA ALA A 31 14.69 -39.51 -43.33
C ALA A 31 16.02 -39.43 -44.12
N SER A 32 17.11 -39.01 -43.44
CA SER A 32 18.30 -39.84 -43.17
C SER A 32 19.47 -39.00 -42.60
N GLU A 33 19.92 -39.39 -41.40
CA GLU A 33 21.30 -39.43 -40.86
C GLU A 33 22.30 -38.25 -40.90
N ALA A 34 22.96 -38.11 -39.73
CA ALA A 34 24.37 -37.72 -39.48
C ALA A 34 24.73 -36.24 -39.13
N GLN A 35 25.27 -36.15 -37.90
CA GLN A 35 26.15 -35.16 -37.24
C GLN A 35 26.59 -33.90 -38.01
N THR A 36 26.59 -32.75 -37.33
CA THR A 36 27.78 -31.91 -37.02
C THR A 36 27.32 -30.64 -36.29
N GLY A 37 28.10 -30.18 -35.31
CA GLY A 37 27.74 -29.08 -34.42
C GLY A 37 27.59 -27.74 -35.13
N GLU A 38 26.59 -26.98 -34.69
CA GLU A 38 26.41 -25.58 -35.05
C GLU A 38 26.06 -24.82 -33.77
N GLN A 39 26.92 -23.88 -33.39
CA GLN A 39 26.63 -22.92 -32.34
C GLN A 39 25.38 -22.15 -32.75
N THR A 40 24.25 -22.47 -32.15
CA THR A 40 23.09 -21.59 -32.15
C THR A 40 23.44 -20.37 -31.31
N THR A 41 23.95 -19.31 -31.96
CA THR A 41 23.78 -17.95 -31.47
C THR A 41 22.29 -17.71 -31.34
N ALA A 42 21.78 -17.82 -30.11
CA ALA A 42 20.44 -17.40 -29.77
C ALA A 42 20.34 -15.90 -30.09
N VAL A 43 19.65 -15.58 -31.19
CA VAL A 43 19.22 -14.22 -31.47
C VAL A 43 18.21 -13.90 -30.39
N SER A 44 18.64 -13.20 -29.35
CA SER A 44 17.76 -12.59 -28.36
C SER A 44 16.91 -11.56 -29.11
N GLU A 45 15.65 -11.92 -29.40
CA GLU A 45 14.64 -10.92 -29.75
C GLU A 45 14.65 -9.84 -28.67
N PRO A 46 14.65 -8.54 -29.05
CA PRO A 46 14.54 -7.49 -28.07
C PRO A 46 13.19 -7.65 -27.35
N ALA A 47 13.24 -8.04 -26.08
CA ALA A 47 12.07 -8.05 -25.22
C ALA A 47 11.51 -6.63 -25.24
N THR A 48 10.34 -6.47 -25.84
CA THR A 48 9.62 -5.21 -25.76
C THR A 48 9.07 -5.18 -24.34
N GLU A 49 9.76 -4.48 -23.43
CA GLU A 49 9.26 -4.26 -22.08
C GLU A 49 7.94 -3.51 -22.20
N THR A 50 6.86 -4.26 -22.09
CA THR A 50 5.52 -3.72 -22.09
C THR A 50 5.36 -3.11 -20.70
N GLN A 51 5.22 -1.79 -20.61
CA GLN A 51 4.99 -1.14 -19.31
C GLN A 51 3.76 -1.78 -18.66
N LYS A 52 3.99 -2.41 -17.51
CA LYS A 52 2.95 -3.04 -16.71
C LYS A 52 2.14 -1.96 -16.01
N ILE A 53 0.84 -2.18 -15.90
CA ILE A 53 -0.06 -1.32 -15.14
C ILE A 53 0.26 -1.50 -13.65
N ASN A 54 0.36 -0.41 -12.90
CA ASN A 54 0.49 -0.45 -11.45
C ASN A 54 -0.90 -0.45 -10.80
N VAL A 55 -1.19 -1.48 -10.02
CA VAL A 55 -2.48 -1.68 -9.34
C VAL A 55 -2.25 -1.71 -7.85
N SER A 56 -2.90 -0.82 -7.11
CA SER A 56 -2.88 -0.82 -5.64
C SER A 56 -4.19 -1.36 -5.10
N ALA A 57 -4.13 -2.41 -4.29
CA ALA A 57 -5.29 -3.00 -3.62
C ALA A 57 -5.28 -2.65 -2.14
N THR A 58 -6.41 -2.20 -1.60
CA THR A 58 -6.49 -1.67 -0.24
C THR A 58 -6.21 -2.72 0.83
N ILE A 59 -6.83 -3.90 0.70
CA ILE A 59 -6.72 -4.99 1.66
C ILE A 59 -6.34 -6.32 1.01
N TYR A 60 -5.83 -7.25 1.83
CA TYR A 60 -5.28 -8.53 1.36
C TYR A 60 -6.24 -9.37 0.49
N PRO A 61 -7.54 -9.56 0.84
CA PRO A 61 -8.46 -10.32 -0.02
C PRO A 61 -8.57 -9.78 -1.45
N VAL A 62 -8.59 -8.45 -1.62
CA VAL A 62 -8.64 -7.82 -2.94
C VAL A 62 -7.31 -7.97 -3.66
N TYR A 63 -6.21 -7.77 -2.94
CA TYR A 63 -4.86 -7.97 -3.46
C TYR A 63 -4.66 -9.38 -4.01
N ASP A 64 -5.02 -10.42 -3.24
CA ASP A 64 -4.79 -11.82 -3.62
C ASP A 64 -5.55 -12.18 -4.92
N ILE A 65 -6.83 -11.79 -5.00
CA ILE A 65 -7.64 -11.99 -6.20
C ILE A 65 -7.04 -11.23 -7.38
N ALA A 66 -6.69 -9.96 -7.20
CA ALA A 66 -6.13 -9.12 -8.26
C ALA A 66 -4.78 -9.66 -8.77
N ALA A 67 -3.89 -10.08 -7.87
CA ALA A 67 -2.59 -10.64 -8.20
C ALA A 67 -2.71 -11.94 -9.00
N GLN A 68 -3.63 -12.83 -8.60
CA GLN A 68 -3.91 -14.07 -9.33
C GLN A 68 -4.48 -13.82 -10.73
N ILE A 69 -5.34 -12.81 -10.90
CA ILE A 69 -5.90 -12.44 -12.21
C ILE A 69 -4.85 -11.75 -13.10
N ALA A 70 -4.06 -10.85 -12.53
CA ALA A 70 -3.08 -10.04 -13.24
C ALA A 70 -1.92 -10.86 -13.79
N GLY A 71 -1.43 -11.84 -13.01
CA GLY A 71 -0.25 -12.63 -13.36
C GLY A 71 0.95 -11.73 -13.63
N ASP A 72 1.57 -11.86 -14.81
CA ASP A 72 2.74 -11.08 -15.22
C ASP A 72 2.40 -9.73 -15.87
N LYS A 73 1.12 -9.41 -16.07
CA LYS A 73 0.67 -8.25 -16.88
C LYS A 73 0.53 -6.95 -16.10
N ALA A 74 0.45 -7.01 -14.78
CA ALA A 74 0.35 -5.84 -13.91
C ALA A 74 1.20 -6.04 -12.66
N ASN A 75 1.67 -4.94 -12.08
CA ASN A 75 2.29 -4.93 -10.76
C ASN A 75 1.19 -4.67 -9.73
N VAL A 76 0.82 -5.69 -8.96
CA VAL A 76 -0.19 -5.55 -7.91
C VAL A 76 0.51 -5.35 -6.57
N THR A 77 0.18 -4.27 -5.88
CA THR A 77 0.74 -3.89 -4.57
C THR A 77 -0.37 -3.86 -3.52
N LEU A 78 -0.09 -4.38 -2.33
CA LEU A 78 -0.98 -4.28 -1.18
C LEU A 78 -0.68 -2.97 -0.42
N VAL A 79 -1.71 -2.17 -0.16
CA VAL A 79 -1.57 -0.91 0.58
C VAL A 79 -1.47 -1.17 2.08
N MET A 80 -2.54 -1.69 2.70
CA MET A 80 -2.58 -2.01 4.12
C MET A 80 -1.86 -3.31 4.42
N ASP A 81 -0.89 -3.28 5.33
CA ASP A 81 -0.08 -4.45 5.63
C ASP A 81 -0.92 -5.58 6.28
N PRO A 82 -0.53 -6.86 6.07
CA PRO A 82 -1.24 -7.98 6.65
C PRO A 82 -1.26 -7.92 8.19
N GLY A 83 -2.45 -8.02 8.77
CA GLY A 83 -2.65 -8.01 10.23
C GLY A 83 -3.20 -6.69 10.76
N ASP A 84 -3.14 -5.61 9.97
CA ASP A 84 -3.79 -4.35 10.32
C ASP A 84 -5.31 -4.44 10.16
N SER A 85 -6.01 -3.58 10.91
CA SER A 85 -7.46 -3.46 10.86
C SER A 85 -7.85 -2.27 9.98
N PRO A 86 -8.68 -2.47 8.93
CA PRO A 86 -9.07 -1.39 8.03
C PRO A 86 -9.92 -0.31 8.71
N HIS A 87 -10.60 -0.67 9.81
CA HIS A 87 -11.42 0.28 10.59
C HIS A 87 -10.60 1.24 11.46
N THR A 88 -9.35 0.91 11.75
CA THR A 88 -8.46 1.70 12.61
C THR A 88 -7.12 1.99 11.94
N TYR A 89 -7.06 1.81 10.62
CA TYR A 89 -5.83 1.94 9.87
C TYR A 89 -5.44 3.41 9.72
N GLU A 90 -4.16 3.69 9.92
CA GLU A 90 -3.57 5.02 9.71
C GLU A 90 -2.49 4.93 8.63
N ALA A 91 -2.66 5.74 7.60
CA ALA A 91 -1.79 5.81 6.44
C ALA A 91 -0.34 6.18 6.82
N SER A 92 0.64 5.36 6.43
CA SER A 92 2.03 5.79 6.47
C SER A 92 2.41 6.59 5.20
N PRO A 93 3.49 7.39 5.23
CA PRO A 93 4.00 8.02 4.01
C PRO A 93 4.33 7.04 2.88
N SER A 94 4.78 5.82 3.20
CA SER A 94 5.00 4.77 2.20
C SER A 94 3.71 4.31 1.53
N ASP A 95 2.59 4.31 2.26
CA ASP A 95 1.29 3.90 1.70
C ASP A 95 0.75 4.94 0.72
N ILE A 96 0.97 6.22 1.03
CA ILE A 96 0.67 7.32 0.12
C ILE A 96 1.45 7.16 -1.19
N ILE A 97 2.73 6.74 -1.13
CA ILE A 97 3.53 6.47 -2.34
C ILE A 97 2.93 5.30 -3.13
N LYS A 98 2.60 4.17 -2.48
CA LYS A 98 1.96 3.01 -3.13
C LYS A 98 0.70 3.42 -3.89
N VAL A 99 -0.07 4.35 -3.33
CA VAL A 99 -1.33 4.85 -3.91
C VAL A 99 -1.09 5.89 -5.01
N SER A 100 -0.12 6.80 -4.81
CA SER A 100 0.21 7.86 -5.77
C SER A 100 0.86 7.34 -7.06
N GLU A 101 1.58 6.22 -7.01
CA GLU A 101 2.23 5.60 -8.18
C GLU A 101 1.32 4.63 -8.94
N ALA A 102 0.10 4.40 -8.43
CA ALA A 102 -0.85 3.49 -9.05
C ALA A 102 -1.52 4.12 -10.28
N ASP A 103 -1.76 3.30 -11.30
CA ASP A 103 -2.67 3.64 -12.39
C ASP A 103 -4.13 3.32 -12.01
N LEU A 104 -4.30 2.30 -11.17
CA LEU A 104 -5.59 1.77 -10.72
C LEU A 104 -5.55 1.44 -9.22
N ILE A 105 -6.56 1.86 -8.48
CA ILE A 105 -6.77 1.53 -7.08
C ILE A 105 -8.02 0.68 -6.96
N LEU A 106 -7.89 -0.49 -6.34
CA LEU A 106 -8.98 -1.40 -6.02
C LEU A 106 -9.34 -1.26 -4.54
N ALA A 107 -10.46 -0.58 -4.28
CA ALA A 107 -11.03 -0.40 -2.94
C ALA A 107 -12.24 -1.31 -2.75
N ILE A 108 -12.56 -1.68 -1.51
CA ILE A 108 -13.75 -2.43 -1.13
C ILE A 108 -14.98 -1.55 -1.22
N GLY A 109 -14.97 -0.36 -0.63
CA GLY A 109 -16.16 0.46 -0.42
C GLY A 109 -16.87 0.16 0.91
N ASN A 110 -18.12 0.62 1.05
CA ASN A 110 -18.92 0.55 2.28
C ASN A 110 -18.17 0.92 3.57
N GLU A 111 -17.48 2.06 3.55
CA GLU A 111 -16.77 2.64 4.71
C GLU A 111 -15.56 1.83 5.22
N LEU A 112 -15.26 0.67 4.63
CA LEU A 112 -14.16 -0.18 5.09
C LEU A 112 -12.80 0.48 4.88
N ASP A 113 -12.60 1.14 3.74
CA ASP A 113 -11.32 1.70 3.30
C ASP A 113 -11.41 3.18 2.88
N HIS A 114 -12.27 3.93 3.57
CA HIS A 114 -12.45 5.38 3.39
C HIS A 114 -11.14 6.19 3.49
N TRP A 115 -10.14 5.69 4.22
CA TRP A 115 -8.83 6.32 4.37
C TRP A 115 -8.08 6.50 3.03
N ILE A 116 -8.43 5.77 1.98
CA ILE A 116 -7.88 5.97 0.63
C ILE A 116 -8.22 7.34 0.06
N GLU A 117 -9.40 7.87 0.36
CA GLU A 117 -9.86 9.15 -0.20
C GLU A 117 -8.89 10.29 0.16
N ASN A 118 -8.29 10.24 1.35
CA ASN A 118 -7.31 11.20 1.83
C ASN A 118 -5.92 11.03 1.19
N MET A 119 -5.63 9.89 0.57
CA MET A 119 -4.34 9.61 -0.07
C MET A 119 -4.31 9.99 -1.56
N VAL A 120 -5.49 10.14 -2.18
CA VAL A 120 -5.64 10.28 -3.64
C VAL A 120 -5.96 11.70 -4.11
N GLU A 121 -5.99 12.70 -3.21
CA GLU A 121 -6.41 14.07 -3.57
C GLU A 121 -5.65 14.63 -4.78
N ASP A 122 -4.37 14.29 -4.93
CA ASP A 122 -3.51 14.71 -6.05
C ASP A 122 -3.16 13.57 -7.03
N SER A 123 -3.76 12.38 -6.89
CA SER A 123 -3.46 11.22 -7.73
C SER A 123 -4.28 11.22 -9.02
N SER A 124 -3.67 10.76 -10.13
CA SER A 124 -4.38 10.50 -11.39
C SER A 124 -4.95 9.08 -11.50
N ALA A 125 -4.79 8.27 -10.44
CA ALA A 125 -5.24 6.88 -10.42
C ALA A 125 -6.76 6.77 -10.59
N GLU A 126 -7.21 5.78 -11.37
CA GLU A 126 -8.62 5.39 -11.38
C GLU A 126 -8.94 4.61 -10.11
N ILE A 127 -10.00 4.97 -9.38
CA ILE A 127 -10.48 4.19 -8.23
C ILE A 127 -11.68 3.34 -8.66
N VAL A 128 -11.59 2.04 -8.43
CA VAL A 128 -12.68 1.08 -8.61
C VAL A 128 -13.05 0.52 -7.25
N THR A 129 -14.28 0.78 -6.81
CA THR A 129 -14.88 0.11 -5.66
C THR A 129 -15.48 -1.23 -6.07
N VAL A 130 -14.97 -2.31 -5.51
CA VAL A 130 -15.32 -3.67 -5.92
C VAL A 130 -16.73 -4.08 -5.49
N ASP A 131 -17.33 -3.38 -4.52
CA ASP A 131 -18.69 -3.58 -4.05
C ASP A 131 -19.78 -2.87 -4.86
N ALA A 132 -19.42 -2.00 -5.82
CA ALA A 132 -20.34 -1.06 -6.46
C ALA A 132 -21.59 -1.68 -7.12
N ASN A 133 -21.57 -3.00 -7.36
CA ASN A 133 -22.69 -3.75 -7.96
C ASN A 133 -23.13 -4.95 -7.09
N ILE A 134 -22.85 -4.91 -5.79
CA ILE A 134 -23.18 -5.95 -4.83
C ILE A 134 -24.33 -5.44 -3.94
N ALA A 135 -25.48 -6.13 -3.99
CA ALA A 135 -26.57 -5.86 -3.07
C ALA A 135 -26.21 -6.37 -1.67
N LEU A 136 -26.03 -5.44 -0.73
CA LEU A 136 -25.78 -5.80 0.67
C LEU A 136 -27.02 -6.44 1.29
N ARG A 137 -26.78 -7.44 2.14
CA ARG A 137 -27.83 -7.99 2.99
C ARG A 137 -28.08 -7.01 4.13
N PRO A 138 -29.35 -6.70 4.46
CA PRO A 138 -29.66 -5.94 5.66
C PRO A 138 -29.06 -6.62 6.88
N TYR A 139 -28.55 -5.81 7.80
CA TYR A 139 -28.22 -6.28 9.13
C TYR A 139 -29.54 -6.44 9.90
N GLU A 140 -29.84 -7.66 10.34
CA GLU A 140 -30.98 -7.96 11.21
C GLU A 140 -30.44 -8.07 12.64
N ASP A 141 -30.72 -7.09 13.48
CA ASP A 141 -30.42 -7.17 14.91
C ASP A 141 -31.37 -8.21 15.55
N GLU A 142 -30.84 -9.39 15.89
CA GLU A 142 -31.55 -10.38 16.72
C GLU A 142 -31.49 -10.05 18.23
N HIS A 143 -31.29 -8.78 18.59
CA HIS A 143 -31.13 -8.31 19.96
C HIS A 143 -32.31 -7.45 20.43
N ASP A 144 -33.46 -8.07 20.59
CA ASP A 144 -34.70 -7.41 21.06
C ASP A 144 -35.25 -8.05 22.35
N ASP A 145 -34.37 -8.45 23.29
CA ASP A 145 -34.80 -9.10 24.56
C ASP A 145 -33.87 -8.83 25.77
N HIS A 146 -33.26 -7.65 25.87
CA HIS A 146 -32.53 -7.21 27.08
C HIS A 146 -33.08 -5.92 27.72
N ASP A 147 -34.35 -5.60 27.48
CA ASP A 147 -35.09 -4.70 28.36
C ASP A 147 -35.58 -5.46 29.60
N LYS A 148 -34.81 -5.34 30.70
CA LYS A 148 -35.27 -5.19 32.10
C LYS A 148 -34.13 -5.33 33.09
N HIS A 149 -33.45 -4.22 33.35
CA HIS A 149 -32.92 -3.93 34.69
C HIS A 149 -33.56 -2.63 35.18
N ASP A 150 -34.83 -2.74 35.55
CA ASP A 150 -35.46 -1.82 36.49
C ASP A 150 -34.93 -2.08 37.91
N ASP A 151 -34.82 -1.00 38.68
CA ASP A 151 -34.58 -0.89 40.12
C ASP A 151 -33.17 -1.19 40.66
N HIS A 152 -32.34 -0.14 40.65
CA HIS A 152 -31.55 0.17 41.84
C HIS A 152 -31.98 1.52 42.43
N ASP A 153 -32.82 1.39 43.46
CA ASP A 153 -33.23 2.37 44.44
C ASP A 153 -32.11 3.36 44.86
N LYS A 154 -32.46 4.65 44.74
CA LYS A 154 -32.31 5.72 45.75
C LYS A 154 -31.23 5.52 46.82
N HIS A 155 -30.19 6.34 46.75
CA HIS A 155 -29.48 6.81 47.94
C HIS A 155 -29.78 8.30 48.14
N ASP A 156 -30.85 8.56 48.92
CA ASP A 156 -31.07 9.82 49.61
C ASP A 156 -30.07 9.97 50.79
N ASP A 157 -29.66 11.21 51.01
CA ASP A 157 -29.15 11.80 52.26
C ASP A 157 -27.87 11.25 52.92
N HIS A 158 -26.76 11.96 52.66
CA HIS A 158 -25.80 12.29 53.73
C HIS A 158 -25.60 13.80 53.85
N ASP A 159 -26.49 14.35 54.68
CA ASP A 159 -26.47 15.68 55.27
C ASP A 159 -25.25 15.82 56.21
N LYS A 160 -24.49 16.92 56.04
CA LYS A 160 -23.68 17.65 57.05
C LYS A 160 -22.37 17.04 57.59
N HIS A 161 -21.26 17.64 57.18
CA HIS A 161 -20.17 17.99 58.09
C HIS A 161 -19.87 19.49 57.97
N ASP A 162 -20.22 20.21 59.03
CA ASP A 162 -19.85 21.59 59.31
C ASP A 162 -18.34 21.72 59.57
N ASP A 163 -17.81 22.87 59.18
CA ASP A 163 -16.71 23.64 59.77
C ASP A 163 -15.36 22.95 60.02
N HIS A 164 -14.41 23.26 59.12
CA HIS A 164 -13.06 23.61 59.57
C HIS A 164 -12.61 24.92 58.92
N ASP A 165 -12.72 25.97 59.74
CA ASP A 165 -12.04 27.25 59.64
C ASP A 165 -10.53 27.09 59.45
N ASP A 166 -10.02 27.87 58.51
CA ASP A 166 -8.87 28.78 58.68
C ASP A 166 -7.48 28.16 58.93
N HIS A 167 -6.73 27.96 57.84
CA HIS A 167 -5.27 28.07 57.86
C HIS A 167 -4.79 29.00 56.75
N ASP A 168 -4.90 30.28 57.07
CA ASP A 168 -4.16 31.38 56.48
C ASP A 168 -2.64 31.23 56.74
N LYS A 169 -1.86 31.54 55.69
CA LYS A 169 -0.42 31.88 55.64
C LYS A 169 0.60 30.75 55.49
N HIS A 170 1.21 30.70 54.30
CA HIS A 170 2.65 30.91 54.20
C HIS A 170 2.97 31.89 53.06
N ASP A 171 3.44 33.07 53.48
CA ASP A 171 4.17 34.05 52.68
C ASP A 171 5.46 33.46 52.10
N ASP A 172 5.77 33.91 50.88
CA ASP A 172 7.09 34.12 50.29
C ASP A 172 8.23 33.13 50.61
N HIS A 173 8.59 32.33 49.61
CA HIS A 173 10.01 32.09 49.34
C HIS A 173 10.38 32.38 47.89
N ASP A 174 11.28 33.37 47.80
CA ASP A 174 12.06 33.87 46.69
C ASP A 174 12.58 32.82 45.70
N LYS A 175 12.42 33.16 44.42
CA LYS A 175 13.43 33.12 43.35
C LYS A 175 14.56 32.07 43.47
N HIS A 176 14.49 31.06 42.62
CA HIS A 176 15.71 30.45 42.06
C HIS A 176 15.91 30.94 40.63
N ASP A 177 16.63 32.05 40.55
CA ASP A 177 17.28 32.54 39.35
C ASP A 177 18.68 31.88 39.30
N LYS A 178 19.00 31.24 38.16
CA LYS A 178 20.34 30.88 37.66
C LYS A 178 21.09 29.69 38.30
N HIS A 179 21.30 28.68 37.46
CA HIS A 179 22.56 27.95 37.42
C HIS A 179 23.20 28.18 36.04
N ASP A 180 24.09 29.17 35.98
CA ASP A 180 25.20 29.19 35.04
C ASP A 180 26.36 28.35 35.62
N ASP A 181 27.21 27.85 34.71
CA ASP A 181 28.55 27.31 34.90
C ASP A 181 28.70 25.84 35.35
N HIS A 182 28.66 24.94 34.38
CA HIS A 182 29.66 23.87 34.32
C HIS A 182 30.57 24.04 33.10
N ASP A 183 31.68 24.71 33.41
CA ASP A 183 32.88 24.92 32.64
C ASP A 183 33.63 23.59 32.45
N LYS A 184 34.00 23.31 31.18
CA LYS A 184 35.17 22.53 30.70
C LYS A 184 35.25 21.02 30.98
N HIS A 185 35.10 20.26 29.89
CA HIS A 185 36.11 19.26 29.56
C HIS A 185 36.68 19.53 28.16
N ASP A 186 37.97 19.87 28.18
CA ASP A 186 38.86 20.09 27.05
C ASP A 186 39.10 18.81 26.24
N ASP A 187 39.20 19.01 24.93
CA ASP A 187 40.15 18.38 24.00
C ASP A 187 40.30 16.85 24.01
N HIS A 188 39.57 16.19 23.09
CA HIS A 188 40.14 15.07 22.34
C HIS A 188 40.64 15.57 21.00
N ASP A 189 41.87 16.05 21.07
CA ASP A 189 42.76 16.41 19.99
C ASP A 189 43.08 15.18 19.12
N LYS A 190 42.86 15.36 17.81
CA LYS A 190 43.57 14.79 16.66
C LYS A 190 44.27 13.43 16.82
N HIS A 191 43.80 12.46 16.04
CA HIS A 191 44.72 11.52 15.38
C HIS A 191 44.88 11.96 13.93
N ASP A 192 45.94 12.74 13.71
CA ASP A 192 46.54 13.01 12.41
C ASP A 192 47.24 11.74 11.87
N ASP A 193 47.13 11.57 10.56
CA ASP A 193 48.14 11.06 9.64
C ASP A 193 48.81 9.71 9.95
N HIS A 194 48.32 8.67 9.26
CA HIS A 194 49.23 7.70 8.65
C HIS A 194 49.36 7.97 7.15
N ASP A 195 50.41 8.74 6.91
CA ASP A 195 51.09 9.02 5.66
C ASP A 195 51.41 7.74 4.87
N LYS A 196 51.15 7.80 3.57
CA LYS A 196 51.91 7.25 2.43
C LYS A 196 52.66 5.92 2.62
N HIS A 197 52.26 4.94 1.82
CA HIS A 197 53.23 4.11 1.10
C HIS A 197 53.18 4.48 -0.38
N ASP A 198 54.22 5.19 -0.81
CA ASP A 198 54.56 5.49 -2.20
C ASP A 198 54.95 4.20 -2.95
N ASP A 199 54.54 4.18 -4.21
CA ASP A 199 55.25 3.68 -5.40
C ASP A 199 55.95 2.32 -5.36
N HIS A 200 55.39 1.40 -6.16
CA HIS A 200 56.22 0.56 -7.03
C HIS A 200 55.77 0.70 -8.49
N ASP A 201 56.65 1.36 -9.24
CA ASP A 201 56.73 1.47 -10.70
C ASP A 201 56.67 0.12 -11.44
N ASP A 202 56.16 0.21 -12.67
CA ASP A 202 56.52 -0.54 -13.89
C ASP A 202 56.54 -2.09 -13.89
N HIS A 203 55.71 -2.68 -14.77
CA HIS A 203 56.20 -3.16 -16.07
C HIS A 203 55.11 -3.88 -16.89
N ASP A 204 54.74 -3.23 -18.00
CA ASP A 204 54.57 -3.76 -19.36
C ASP A 204 54.63 -5.29 -19.60
N LYS A 205 53.50 -5.88 -20.02
CA LYS A 205 53.35 -6.82 -21.16
C LYS A 205 51.90 -7.16 -21.48
#